data_AF-A0A7K1NU00-F1
#
_entry.id   AF-A0A7K1NU00-F1
#
_cell.length_a   1.000
_cell.length_b   1.000
_cell.length_c   1.000
_cell.angle_alpha   90.00
_cell.angle_beta   90.00
_cell.angle_gamma   90.00
#
_symmetry.space_group_name_H-M   'P 1'
#
loop_
_entity.id
_entity.type
_entity.pdbx_description
1 polymer ?
#
loop_
_entity_poly.entity_id
_entity_poly.type
_entity_poly.pdbx_seq_one_letter_code
_entity_poly.pdbx_strand_id
1 'polypeptide(L)'
;MTKIYEAAVLTQASLPTAAWDLTSFLENTKTQIQLWGGLVLMLLGAVGLVWGGVLLIKKLMANPQTAGQQQGWGTIALLILVGGAFGTGGWSLVSTIGSGGQQTIEDLGGGTAIVQDFNGVFDITSGW
;
A
#
# COMPACT_ATOMS: atom_id res chain seq x y z
N MET A 1 44.03 54.71 37.58
CA MET A 1 42.71 54.14 37.25
C MET A 1 42.59 54.10 35.73
N THR A 2 42.59 52.92 35.12
CA THR A 2 42.31 52.76 33.69
C THR A 2 41.49 51.48 33.56
N LYS A 3 40.20 51.62 33.23
CA LYS A 3 39.26 50.49 33.18
C LYS A 3 39.45 49.73 31.87
N ILE A 4 39.65 48.43 31.99
CA ILE A 4 39.73 47.48 30.88
C ILE A 4 38.34 47.41 30.26
N TYR A 5 38.17 47.90 29.04
CA TYR A 5 36.96 47.68 28.24
C TYR A 5 37.13 46.37 27.50
N GLU A 6 36.86 45.27 28.20
CA GLU A 6 36.65 43.99 27.54
C GLU A 6 35.24 44.04 26.93
N ALA A 7 35.16 44.42 25.65
CA ALA A 7 33.93 44.27 24.89
C ALA A 7 33.72 42.76 24.71
N ALA A 8 32.86 42.18 25.53
CA ALA A 8 32.41 40.81 25.37
C ALA A 8 31.75 40.68 23.98
N VAL A 9 32.50 40.14 23.02
CA VAL A 9 31.95 39.66 21.76
C VAL A 9 31.09 38.46 22.13
N LEU A 10 29.78 38.69 22.29
CA LEU A 10 28.80 37.62 22.38
C LEU A 10 28.77 36.93 21.02
N THR A 11 29.66 35.95 20.82
CA THR A 11 29.49 34.92 19.80
C THR A 11 28.15 34.25 20.07
N GLN A 12 27.13 34.69 19.35
CA GLN A 12 25.82 34.07 19.33
C GLN A 12 26.05 32.59 18.96
N ALA A 13 25.94 31.71 19.94
CA ALA A 13 25.97 30.28 19.69
C ALA A 13 24.82 29.98 18.74
N SER A 14 25.15 29.66 17.49
CA SER A 14 24.20 29.10 16.55
C SER A 14 23.79 27.74 17.12
N LEU A 15 22.73 27.75 17.93
CA LEU A 15 22.05 26.52 18.27
C LEU A 15 21.66 25.89 16.94
N PRO A 16 22.06 24.65 16.64
CA PRO A 16 21.59 23.97 15.46
C PRO A 16 20.07 23.89 15.60
N THR A 17 19.36 24.79 14.93
CA THR A 17 17.93 24.66 14.74
C THR A 17 17.80 23.50 13.78
N ALA A 18 17.78 22.28 14.32
CA ALA A 18 17.24 21.14 13.61
C ALA A 18 15.78 21.53 13.32
N ALA A 19 15.58 22.16 12.16
CA ALA A 19 14.26 22.51 11.69
C ALA A 19 13.50 21.19 11.67
N TRP A 20 12.48 21.09 12.52
CA TRP A 20 11.51 20.03 12.49
C TRP A 20 10.75 20.16 11.17
N ASP A 21 11.34 19.63 10.10
CA ASP A 21 10.70 19.60 8.80
C ASP A 21 9.72 18.43 8.80
N LEU A 22 8.44 18.77 9.01
CA LEU A 22 7.32 17.85 8.93
C LEU A 22 7.31 17.08 7.61
N THR A 23 7.78 17.69 6.51
CA THR A 23 7.86 17.04 5.20
C THR A 23 8.85 15.89 5.24
N SER A 24 10.09 16.16 5.65
CA SER A 24 11.13 15.15 5.84
C SER A 24 10.69 14.03 6.80
N PHE A 25 10.00 14.37 7.89
CA PHE A 25 9.45 13.36 8.81
C PHE A 25 8.41 12.47 8.14
N LEU A 26 7.46 13.05 7.41
CA LEU A 26 6.39 12.30 6.74
C LEU A 26 6.92 11.45 5.58
N GLU A 27 7.88 11.95 4.80
CA GLU A 27 8.52 11.21 3.72
C GLU A 27 9.33 10.02 4.25
N ASN A 28 10.09 10.23 5.33
CA ASN A 28 10.81 9.15 5.98
C ASN A 28 9.84 8.13 6.59
N THR A 29 8.78 8.60 7.24
CA THR A 29 7.73 7.71 7.79
C THR A 29 7.04 6.90 6.70
N LYS A 30 6.71 7.52 5.55
CA LYS A 30 6.14 6.82 4.39
C LYS A 30 7.10 5.74 3.91
N THR A 31 8.37 6.08 3.68
CA THR A 31 9.40 5.13 3.23
C THR A 31 9.51 3.95 4.20
N GLN A 32 9.54 4.23 5.50
CA GLN A 32 9.62 3.19 6.52
C GLN A 32 8.36 2.30 6.54
N ILE A 33 7.17 2.88 6.45
CA ILE A 33 5.93 2.09 6.36
C ILE A 33 5.93 1.21 5.11
N GLN A 34 6.41 1.71 3.98
CA GLN A 34 6.51 0.92 2.74
C GLN A 34 7.48 -0.26 2.90
N LEU A 35 8.63 -0.02 3.53
CA LEU A 35 9.61 -1.05 3.81
C LEU A 35 9.06 -2.11 4.77
N TRP A 36 8.58 -1.69 5.94
CA TRP A 36 8.07 -2.59 6.97
C TRP A 36 6.80 -3.32 6.53
N GLY A 37 5.89 -2.61 5.87
CA GLY A 37 4.68 -3.20 5.29
C GLY A 37 5.02 -4.24 4.22
N GLY A 38 6.00 -3.96 3.36
CA GLY A 38 6.51 -4.94 2.39
C GLY A 38 7.15 -6.16 3.03
N LEU A 39 7.98 -5.98 4.06
CA LEU A 39 8.59 -7.10 4.79
C LEU A 39 7.55 -7.98 5.50
N VAL A 40 6.55 -7.38 6.14
CA VAL A 40 5.47 -8.13 6.79
C VAL A 40 4.65 -8.91 5.77
N LEU A 41 4.26 -8.28 4.66
CA LEU A 41 3.53 -8.95 3.57
C LEU A 41 4.36 -10.06 2.93
N MET A 42 5.67 -9.86 2.77
CA MET A 42 6.59 -10.88 2.28
C MET A 42 6.61 -12.10 3.20
N LEU A 43 6.70 -11.89 4.52
CA LEU A 43 6.64 -12.97 5.51
C LEU A 43 5.30 -13.72 5.45
N LEU A 44 4.18 -13.00 5.40
CA LEU A 44 2.85 -13.62 5.27
C LEU A 44 2.70 -14.39 3.96
N GLY A 45 3.22 -13.84 2.86
CA GLY A 45 3.24 -14.49 1.57
C GLY A 45 4.03 -15.79 1.59
N ALA A 46 5.24 -15.76 2.17
CA ALA A 46 6.07 -16.94 2.34
C ALA A 46 5.37 -18.03 3.18
N VAL A 47 4.74 -17.65 4.30
CA VAL A 47 3.95 -18.59 5.13
C VAL A 47 2.80 -19.20 4.32
N GLY A 48 2.06 -18.38 3.57
CA GLY A 48 0.97 -18.83 2.70
C GLY A 48 1.44 -19.79 1.61
N LEU A 49 2.59 -19.52 1.01
CA LEU A 49 3.19 -20.35 -0.05
C LEU A 49 3.64 -21.71 0.52
N VAL A 50 4.31 -21.72 1.67
CA VAL A 50 4.70 -22.96 2.36
C VAL A 50 3.46 -23.78 2.74
N TRP A 51 2.46 -23.15 3.35
CA TRP A 51 1.23 -23.84 3.75
C TRP A 51 0.43 -24.37 2.56
N GLY A 52 0.31 -23.57 1.49
CA GLY A 52 -0.30 -23.98 0.23
C GLY A 52 0.41 -25.17 -0.39
N GLY A 53 1.75 -25.16 -0.40
CA GLY A 53 2.56 -26.30 -0.85
C GLY A 53 2.31 -27.56 -0.03
N VAL A 54 2.27 -27.46 1.31
CA VAL A 54 1.95 -28.59 2.19
C VAL A 54 0.56 -29.17 1.88
N LEU A 55 -0.46 -28.31 1.72
CA LEU A 55 -1.81 -28.75 1.39
C LEU A 55 -1.90 -29.38 0.00
N LEU A 56 -1.19 -28.83 -0.99
CA LEU A 56 -1.09 -29.40 -2.33
C LEU A 56 -0.54 -30.82 -2.27
N ILE A 57 0.58 -31.02 -1.59
CA ILE A 57 1.21 -32.34 -1.45
C ILE A 57 0.28 -33.30 -0.69
N LYS A 58 -0.36 -32.86 0.40
CA LYS A 58 -1.34 -33.69 1.13
C LYS A 58 -2.54 -34.08 0.27
N LYS A 59 -2.97 -33.21 -0.66
CA LYS A 59 -4.09 -33.48 -1.56
C LYS A 59 -3.70 -34.41 -2.71
N LEU A 60 -2.47 -34.30 -3.22
CA LEU A 60 -1.94 -35.20 -4.23
C LEU A 60 -1.71 -36.62 -3.71
N MET A 61 -1.33 -36.75 -2.43
CA MET A 61 -1.13 -38.06 -1.78
C MET A 61 -2.40 -38.64 -1.16
N ALA A 62 -3.54 -37.95 -1.28
CA ALA A 62 -4.78 -38.37 -0.66
C ALA A 62 -5.42 -39.55 -1.40
N ASN A 63 -5.89 -40.54 -0.66
CA ASN A 63 -6.71 -41.60 -1.25
C ASN A 63 -8.12 -41.04 -1.59
N PRO A 64 -8.80 -41.56 -2.63
CA PRO A 64 -10.10 -41.05 -3.09
C PRO A 64 -11.17 -40.96 -1.99
N GLN A 65 -11.05 -41.81 -0.97
CA GLN A 65 -11.98 -41.93 0.15
C GLN A 65 -11.89 -40.78 1.17
N THR A 66 -10.75 -40.10 1.27
CA THR A 66 -10.53 -38.93 2.15
C THR A 66 -10.50 -37.61 1.39
N ALA A 67 -10.53 -37.65 0.06
CA ALA A 67 -10.48 -36.47 -0.81
C ALA A 67 -11.63 -35.47 -0.56
N GLY A 68 -12.80 -35.94 -0.11
CA GLY A 68 -13.95 -35.11 0.22
C GLY A 68 -13.81 -34.27 1.50
N GLN A 69 -12.90 -34.64 2.41
CA GLN A 69 -12.63 -33.87 3.65
C GLN A 69 -11.46 -32.88 3.49
N GLN A 70 -10.79 -32.88 2.34
CA GLN A 70 -9.60 -32.07 2.12
C GLN A 70 -9.92 -30.75 1.43
N GLN A 71 -9.25 -29.69 1.87
CA GLN A 71 -9.35 -28.32 1.36
C GLN A 71 -9.40 -28.27 -0.17
N GLY A 72 -10.38 -27.53 -0.71
CA GLY A 72 -10.67 -27.48 -2.15
C GLY A 72 -9.45 -27.08 -2.99
N TRP A 73 -9.34 -27.63 -4.20
CA TRP A 73 -8.27 -27.29 -5.15
C TRP A 73 -8.19 -25.78 -5.41
N GLY A 74 -9.34 -25.11 -5.49
CA GLY A 74 -9.41 -23.66 -5.64
C GLY A 74 -8.76 -22.90 -4.49
N THR A 75 -8.96 -23.33 -3.24
CA THR A 75 -8.35 -22.67 -2.08
C THR A 75 -6.84 -22.90 -2.03
N ILE A 76 -6.35 -24.09 -2.42
CA ILE A 76 -4.91 -24.38 -2.49
C ILE A 76 -4.26 -23.53 -3.59
N ALA A 77 -4.86 -23.47 -4.77
CA ALA A 77 -4.39 -22.63 -5.86
C ALA A 77 -4.36 -21.15 -5.46
N LEU A 78 -5.42 -20.66 -4.81
CA LEU A 78 -5.48 -19.29 -4.30
C LEU A 78 -4.37 -19.00 -3.28
N LEU A 79 -4.14 -19.91 -2.32
CA LEU A 79 -3.08 -19.76 -1.34
C LEU A 79 -1.69 -19.66 -1.96
N ILE A 80 -1.41 -20.47 -2.98
CA ILE A 80 -0.12 -20.44 -3.69
C ILE A 80 0.01 -19.15 -4.50
N LEU A 81 -1.03 -18.74 -5.23
CA LEU A 81 -1.00 -17.53 -6.05
C LEU A 81 -0.89 -16.27 -5.18
N VAL A 82 -1.74 -16.13 -4.18
CA VAL A 82 -1.73 -14.98 -3.26
C VAL A 82 -0.47 -15.00 -2.39
N GLY A 83 -0.05 -16.18 -1.91
CA GLY A 83 1.19 -16.34 -1.16
C GLY A 83 2.44 -15.94 -1.97
N GLY A 84 2.53 -16.40 -3.22
CA GLY A 84 3.60 -16.01 -4.15
C GLY A 84 3.59 -14.52 -4.51
N ALA A 85 2.42 -13.97 -4.77
CA ALA A 85 2.23 -12.56 -5.08
C ALA A 85 2.65 -11.67 -3.90
N PHE A 86 2.21 -12.01 -2.67
CA PHE A 86 2.62 -11.29 -1.47
C PHE A 86 4.10 -11.48 -1.11
N GLY A 87 4.65 -12.67 -1.36
CA GLY A 87 6.05 -13.00 -1.10
C GLY A 87 7.05 -12.26 -2.00
N THR A 88 6.66 -11.86 -3.21
CA THR A 88 7.58 -11.27 -4.20
C THR A 88 7.34 -9.78 -4.46
N GLY A 89 6.15 -9.26 -4.12
CA GLY A 89 5.80 -7.87 -4.39
C GLY A 89 4.57 -7.37 -3.64
N GLY A 90 4.25 -7.96 -2.48
CA GLY A 90 2.98 -7.73 -1.78
C GLY A 90 2.65 -6.26 -1.51
N TRP A 91 3.63 -5.46 -1.13
CA TRP A 91 3.41 -4.02 -0.91
C TRP A 91 3.05 -3.27 -2.19
N SER A 92 3.71 -3.58 -3.31
CA SER A 92 3.38 -2.99 -4.61
C SER A 92 1.98 -3.37 -5.06
N LEU A 93 1.55 -4.61 -4.81
CA LEU A 93 0.21 -5.05 -5.15
C LEU A 93 -0.85 -4.31 -4.33
N VAL A 94 -0.64 -4.19 -3.02
CA VAL A 94 -1.55 -3.47 -2.13
C VAL A 94 -1.62 -1.99 -2.49
N SER A 95 -0.48 -1.34 -2.78
CA SER A 95 -0.46 0.07 -3.15
C SER A 95 -1.12 0.33 -4.50
N THR A 96 -0.88 -0.51 -5.52
CA THR A 96 -1.52 -0.40 -6.83
C THR A 96 -3.04 -0.57 -6.73
N ILE A 97 -3.52 -1.60 -6.02
CA ILE A 97 -4.97 -1.81 -5.84
C ILE A 97 -5.60 -0.66 -5.06
N GLY A 98 -4.96 -0.19 -3.98
CA GLY A 98 -5.43 0.95 -3.20
C GLY A 98 -5.54 2.23 -4.03
N SER A 99 -4.53 2.51 -4.86
CA SER A 99 -4.53 3.68 -5.75
C SER A 99 -5.58 3.60 -6.87
N GLY A 100 -5.86 2.40 -7.41
CA GLY A 100 -6.89 2.22 -8.44
C GLY A 100 -8.31 2.45 -7.91
N GLY A 101 -8.57 2.07 -6.66
CA GLY A 101 -9.84 2.37 -5.98
C GLY A 101 -10.04 3.86 -5.76
N GLN A 102 -8.98 4.59 -5.42
CA GLN A 102 -9.01 6.05 -5.34
C GLN A 102 -9.34 6.68 -6.70
N GLN A 103 -8.66 6.26 -7.78
CA GLN A 103 -8.96 6.75 -9.13
C GLN A 103 -10.43 6.51 -9.52
N THR A 104 -10.97 5.33 -9.21
CA THR A 104 -12.37 5.00 -9.52
C THR A 104 -13.34 5.89 -8.72
N ILE A 105 -13.03 6.20 -7.46
CA ILE A 105 -13.83 7.12 -6.64
C ILE A 105 -13.72 8.56 -7.15
N GLU A 106 -12.54 9.00 -7.59
CA GLU A 106 -12.35 10.32 -8.20
C GLU A 106 -13.12 10.43 -9.53
N ASP A 107 -13.11 9.39 -10.36
CA ASP A 107 -13.83 9.34 -11.63
C ASP A 107 -15.37 9.32 -11.45
N LEU A 108 -15.87 8.69 -10.38
CA LEU A 108 -17.31 8.62 -10.06
C LEU A 108 -17.80 9.80 -9.21
N GLY A 109 -16.97 10.33 -8.31
CA GLY A 109 -17.27 11.45 -7.44
C GLY A 109 -17.00 12.83 -8.06
N GLY A 110 -16.10 12.91 -9.05
CA GLY A 110 -15.73 14.12 -9.76
C GLY A 110 -16.70 14.57 -10.86
N GLY A 111 -17.80 13.83 -11.10
CA GLY A 111 -18.90 14.26 -11.97
C GLY A 111 -18.71 13.99 -13.47
N THR A 112 -17.61 13.36 -13.91
CA THR A 112 -17.39 13.05 -15.34
C THR A 112 -18.42 12.05 -15.87
N ALA A 113 -18.87 11.10 -15.04
CA ALA A 113 -19.88 10.11 -15.42
C ALA A 113 -21.31 10.68 -15.53
N ILE A 114 -21.64 11.79 -14.84
CA ILE A 114 -23.00 12.35 -14.84
C ILE A 114 -23.15 13.51 -15.83
N VAL A 115 -22.09 14.26 -16.13
CA VAL A 115 -22.15 15.35 -17.12
C VAL A 115 -22.38 14.82 -18.54
N GLN A 116 -21.94 13.60 -18.86
CA GLN A 116 -22.14 13.02 -20.18
C GLN A 116 -23.62 12.65 -20.45
N ASP A 117 -24.38 12.29 -19.42
CA ASP A 117 -25.83 11.99 -19.55
C ASP A 117 -26.69 13.27 -19.62
N PHE A 118 -26.31 14.35 -18.91
CA PHE A 118 -27.08 15.59 -18.95
C PHE A 118 -26.95 16.37 -20.27
N ASN A 119 -25.79 16.31 -20.93
CA ASN A 119 -25.62 16.91 -22.27
C ASN A 119 -26.35 16.11 -23.36
N GLY A 120 -26.50 14.79 -23.21
CA GLY A 120 -27.27 13.97 -24.16
C GLY A 120 -28.79 14.19 -24.07
N VAL A 121 -29.32 14.55 -22.89
CA VAL A 121 -30.76 14.79 -22.69
C VAL A 121 -31.20 16.21 -23.07
N PHE A 122 -30.35 17.23 -22.88
CA PHE A 122 -30.66 18.60 -23.29
C PHE A 122 -30.63 18.82 -24.80
N ASP A 123 -29.90 17.98 -25.56
CA ASP A 123 -29.88 18.05 -27.03
C ASP A 123 -31.16 17.47 -27.67
N ILE A 124 -31.88 16.60 -26.96
CA ILE A 124 -33.11 15.95 -27.46
C ILE A 124 -34.36 16.84 -27.26
N THR A 125 -34.30 17.85 -26.37
CA THR A 125 -35.46 18.71 -26.04
C THR A 125 -35.46 20.07 -26.73
N SER A 126 -34.41 20.44 -27.47
CA SER A 126 -34.33 21.70 -28.23
C SER A 126 -34.66 21.55 -29.73
N GLY A 127 -35.05 20.34 -30.16
CA GLY A 127 -35.31 19.98 -31.55
C GLY A 127 -36.77 19.87 -31.98
N TRP A 128 -37.71 20.60 -31.36
CA TRP A 128 -39.10 20.74 -31.83
C TRP A 128 -39.64 22.15 -31.58
#